data_AF-A0A221VWY8-F1
#
_entry.id   AF-A0A221VWY8-F1
#
_cell.length_a   1.000
_cell.length_b   1.000
_cell.length_c   1.000
_cell.angle_alpha   90.00
_cell.angle_beta   90.00
_cell.angle_gamma   90.00
#
_symmetry.space_group_name_H-M   'P 1'
#
loop_
_entity.id
_entity.type
_entity.pdbx_description
1 polymer ?
#
loop_
_entity_poly.entity_id
_entity_poly.type
_entity_poly.pdbx_seq_one_letter_code
_entity_poly.pdbx_strand_id
1 'polypeptide(L)' 'MKPWMRLREGETEQERNGRLTRTCCWCGRQDTDFPASDAHEMRCESRPGIHRPQVDHTGSEEP' A
#
# COMPACT_ATOMS: atom_id res chain seq x y z
N MET A 1 4.87 11.88 2.20
CA MET A 1 3.45 11.46 2.11
C MET A 1 3.15 11.03 0.69
N LYS A 2 2.36 9.95 0.50
CA LYS A 2 2.00 9.42 -0.83
C LYS A 2 1.03 10.37 -1.55
N PRO A 3 1.09 10.51 -2.89
CA PRO A 3 0.31 11.52 -3.61
C PRO A 3 -1.21 11.32 -3.47
N TRP A 4 -1.69 10.07 -3.40
CA TRP A 4 -3.11 9.77 -3.16
C TRP A 4 -3.57 10.06 -1.72
N MET A 5 -2.66 10.22 -0.76
CA MET A 5 -3.00 10.57 0.63
C MET A 5 -3.21 12.06 0.86
N ARG A 6 -2.90 12.90 -0.14
CA ARG A 6 -3.04 14.36 -0.03
C ARG A 6 -4.52 14.76 -0.12
N LEU A 7 -4.89 15.79 0.62
CA LEU A 7 -6.18 16.46 0.50
C LEU A 7 -6.30 17.06 -0.91
N ARG A 8 -7.43 16.84 -1.58
CA ARG A 8 -7.72 17.47 -2.87
C ARG A 8 -8.32 18.86 -2.67
N GLU A 9 -8.22 19.71 -3.69
CA GLU A 9 -8.82 21.04 -3.64
C GLU A 9 -10.34 20.93 -3.51
N GLY A 10 -10.92 21.59 -2.50
CA GLY A 10 -12.34 21.51 -2.18
C GLY A 10 -12.80 20.23 -1.46
N GLU A 11 -11.90 19.29 -1.16
CA GLU A 11 -12.22 18.07 -0.40
C GLU A 11 -12.24 18.38 1.10
N THR A 12 -13.28 17.94 1.80
CA THR A 12 -13.32 17.99 3.27
C THR A 12 -12.47 16.89 3.89
N GLU A 13 -12.10 17.04 5.17
CA GLU A 13 -11.37 15.97 5.88
C GLU A 13 -12.17 14.66 5.98
N GLN A 14 -13.51 14.76 6.05
CA GLN A 14 -14.40 13.60 6.08
C GLN A 14 -14.36 12.85 4.75
N GLU A 15 -14.44 13.57 3.63
CA GLU A 15 -14.32 12.98 2.28
C GLU A 15 -12.93 12.40 2.05
N ARG A 16 -11.88 13.07 2.52
CA ARG A 16 -10.52 12.52 2.51
C ARG A 16 -10.48 11.20 3.25
N ASN A 17 -10.98 11.17 4.49
CA ASN A 17 -10.93 9.95 5.30
C ASN A 17 -11.72 8.82 4.63
N GLY A 18 -12.92 9.10 4.11
CA GLY A 18 -13.74 8.13 3.38
C GLY A 18 -13.11 7.65 2.08
N ARG A 19 -12.28 8.46 1.41
CA ARG A 19 -11.46 8.03 0.27
C ARG A 19 -10.29 7.15 0.73
N LEU A 20 -9.58 7.57 1.77
CA LEU A 20 -8.38 6.86 2.24
C LEU A 20 -8.68 5.51 2.87
N THR A 21 -9.83 5.33 3.54
CA THR A 21 -10.25 4.03 4.08
C THR A 21 -10.51 2.98 3.00
N ARG A 22 -10.83 3.40 1.77
CA ARG A 22 -10.98 2.51 0.61
C ARG A 22 -9.82 2.62 -0.37
N THR A 23 -8.69 3.21 0.04
CA THR A 23 -7.50 3.33 -0.80
C THR A 23 -6.36 2.52 -0.22
N CYS A 24 -5.86 1.54 -0.96
CA CYS A 24 -4.69 0.76 -0.60
C CYS A 24 -3.52 1.66 -0.20
N CYS A 25 -3.01 1.49 1.02
CA CYS A 25 -1.91 2.29 1.52
C CYS A 25 -0.61 2.02 0.75
N TRP A 26 -0.47 0.88 0.07
CA TRP A 26 0.74 0.47 -0.65
C TRP A 26 0.82 1.04 -2.06
N CYS A 27 -0.19 0.76 -2.90
CA CYS A 27 -0.19 1.10 -4.32
C CYS A 27 -1.13 2.26 -4.70
N GLY A 28 -1.99 2.72 -3.80
CA GLY A 28 -2.94 3.81 -4.07
C GLY A 28 -4.16 3.42 -4.88
N ARG A 29 -4.41 2.12 -5.08
CA ARG A 29 -5.66 1.61 -5.66
C ARG A 29 -6.84 2.03 -4.80
N GLN A 30 -7.87 2.62 -5.40
CA GLN A 30 -9.16 2.83 -4.76
C GLN A 30 -10.07 1.64 -5.05
N ASP A 31 -10.61 1.06 -3.99
CA ASP A 31 -11.60 0.00 -4.02
C ASP A 31 -12.99 0.59 -3.67
N THR A 32 -14.04 -0.23 -3.80
CA THR A 32 -15.42 0.23 -3.56
C THR A 32 -15.67 0.55 -2.09
N ASP A 33 -15.11 -0.27 -1.19
CA ASP A 33 -15.36 -0.25 0.25
C ASP A 33 -14.10 -0.61 1.05
N PHE A 34 -14.12 -0.32 2.35
CA PHE A 34 -13.03 -0.64 3.27
C PHE A 34 -12.63 -2.14 3.25
N PRO A 35 -13.56 -3.12 3.31
CA PRO A 35 -13.18 -4.54 3.31
C PRO A 35 -12.47 -4.98 2.04
N ALA A 36 -12.81 -4.37 0.90
CA ALA A 36 -12.16 -4.67 -0.38
C ALA A 36 -10.72 -4.10 -0.41
N SER A 37 -10.54 -2.88 0.10
CA SER A 37 -9.21 -2.26 0.25
C SER A 37 -8.33 -3.07 1.22
N ASP A 38 -8.85 -3.46 2.39
CA ASP A 38 -8.12 -4.25 3.39
C ASP A 38 -7.68 -5.63 2.82
N ALA A 39 -8.59 -6.33 2.14
CA ALA A 39 -8.28 -7.59 1.48
C ALA A 39 -7.20 -7.42 0.39
N HIS A 40 -7.24 -6.31 -0.35
CA HIS A 40 -6.20 -5.98 -1.33
C HIS A 40 -4.87 -5.64 -0.65
N GLU A 41 -4.85 -4.85 0.42
CA GLU A 41 -3.63 -4.50 1.18
C GLU A 41 -2.91 -5.74 1.73
N MET A 42 -3.67 -6.77 2.11
CA MET A 42 -3.13 -8.05 2.57
C MET A 42 -2.40 -8.84 1.50
N ARG A 43 -2.70 -8.59 0.22
CA ARG A 43 -2.13 -9.31 -0.94
C ARG A 43 -1.44 -8.38 -1.93
N CYS A 44 -1.24 -7.11 -1.56
CA CYS A 44 -0.72 -6.10 -2.46
C CYS A 44 0.74 -6.40 -2.80
N GLU A 45 1.05 -6.47 -4.09
CA GLU A 45 2.42 -6.75 -4.57
C GLU A 45 3.39 -5.63 -4.18
N SER A 46 2.88 -4.39 -4.03
CA SER A 46 3.67 -3.25 -3.54
C SER A 46 3.86 -3.24 -2.02
N ARG A 47 3.31 -4.23 -1.28
CA ARG A 47 3.49 -4.33 0.16
C ARG A 47 4.92 -4.81 0.49
N PRO A 48 5.71 -4.01 1.23
CA PRO A 48 7.02 -4.44 1.69
C PRO A 48 6.87 -5.66 2.60
N GLY A 49 7.61 -6.72 2.30
CA GLY A 49 7.60 -7.98 3.06
C GLY A 49 6.76 -9.12 2.48
N ILE A 50 5.93 -8.90 1.44
CA ILE A 50 5.29 -10.02 0.69
C ILE A 50 6.26 -10.64 -0.32
N HIS A 51 7.23 -9.86 -0.80
CA HIS A 51 8.45 -10.41 -1.36
C HIS A 51 9.36 -10.85 -0.21
N ARG A 52 9.16 -12.06 0.31
CA ARG A 52 10.32 -12.82 0.79
C ARG A 52 11.18 -13.02 -0.47
N PRO A 53 12.41 -12.51 -0.57
CA PRO A 53 13.32 -13.08 -1.55
C PRO A 53 13.42 -14.57 -1.20
N GLN A 54 12.87 -15.44 -2.05
CA GLN A 54 13.39 -16.80 -2.07
C GLN A 54 14.86 -16.65 -2.46
N VAL A 55 15.68 -17.05 -1.50
CA VAL A 55 17.14 -17.05 -1.48
C VAL A 55 17.74 -17.64 -2.77
N ASP A 56 18.90 -17.14 -3.17
CA ASP A 56 19.97 -18.04 -3.59
C ASP A 56 21.31 -17.54 -3.03
N HIS A 57 22.00 -18.46 -2.37
CA HIS A 57 23.34 -18.30 -1.85
C HIS A 57 24.33 -18.20 -3.01
N THR A 58 25.15 -17.15 -3.09
CA THR A 58 26.46 -17.28 -3.74
C THR A 58 27.48 -16.34 -3.09
N GLY A 59 28.35 -16.92 -2.27
CA GLY A 59 29.81 -16.68 -2.30
C GLY A 59 30.40 -15.45 -1.60
N SER A 60 31.37 -15.75 -0.73
CA SER A 60 32.56 -14.94 -0.38
C SER A 60 32.34 -13.68 0.50
N GLU A 61 33.15 -13.36 1.50
CA GLU A 61 34.48 -13.84 1.88
C GLU A 61 34.76 -13.37 3.32
N GLU A 62 35.38 -14.22 4.14
CA GLU A 62 36.15 -13.80 5.31
C GLU A 62 37.46 -13.14 4.83
N PRO A 63 38.10 -12.25 5.62
CA PRO A 63 38.95 -12.70 6.73
C PRO A 63 38.78 -11.93 8.07
#